data_AF-G5E0U2-F1
#
_entry.id   AF-G5E0U2-F1
#
_cell.length_a   1.000
_cell.length_b   1.000
_cell.length_c   1.000
_cell.angle_alpha   90.00
_cell.angle_beta   90.00
_cell.angle_gamma   90.00
#
_symmetry.space_group_name_H-M   'P 1'
#
loop_
_entity.id
_entity.type
_entity.pdbx_description
1 polymer ?
#
loop_
_entity_poly.entity_id
_entity_poly.type
_entity_poly.pdbx_seq_one_letter_code
_entity_poly.pdbx_strand_id
1 'polypeptide(L)' 'LSRAAPMPGKGEHKSTEVVKFLKVYERSMCQVREVLVDIFQEYPDEVEHIFKPSCIPLMRCAGCCHDESLECV' A
#
# COMPACT_ATOMS: atom_id res chain seq x y z
N LEU A 1 -18.70 7.71 -4.90
CA LEU A 1 -18.06 8.83 -5.61
C LEU A 1 -16.60 8.92 -5.16
N SER A 2 -15.71 8.12 -5.74
CA SER A 2 -14.28 8.13 -5.37
C SER A 2 -13.57 9.17 -6.23
N ARG A 3 -13.14 10.29 -5.64
CA ARG A 3 -12.24 11.24 -6.31
C ARG A 3 -10.85 10.63 -6.35
N ALA A 4 -10.36 10.28 -7.55
CA ALA A 4 -8.95 10.04 -7.76
C ALA A 4 -8.16 11.34 -7.51
N ALA A 5 -7.00 11.22 -6.87
CA ALA A 5 -6.09 12.36 -6.70
C ALA A 5 -5.61 12.89 -8.07
N PRO A 6 -5.45 14.22 -8.25
CA PRO A 6 -4.87 14.78 -9.46
C PRO A 6 -3.46 14.23 -9.70
N MET A 7 -3.18 13.76 -10.91
CA MET A 7 -1.81 13.39 -11.30
C MET A 7 -0.93 14.65 -11.35
N PRO A 8 0.28 14.65 -10.75
CA PRO A 8 1.20 15.78 -10.85
C PRO A 8 1.59 16.01 -12.32
N GLY A 9 1.54 17.28 -12.74
CA GLY A 9 1.80 17.72 -14.12
C GLY A 9 3.20 17.37 -14.62
N LYS A 10 3.33 17.25 -15.94
CA LYS A 10 4.57 16.90 -16.66
C LYS A 10 5.71 17.87 -16.34
N GLY A 11 6.52 17.52 -15.35
CA GLY A 11 7.86 18.04 -15.17
C GLY A 11 8.81 17.41 -16.19
N GLU A 12 9.80 18.20 -16.60
CA GLU A 12 10.97 17.89 -17.43
C GLU A 12 11.40 16.41 -17.38
N HIS A 13 11.58 15.81 -18.56
CA HIS A 13 11.93 14.39 -18.75
C HIS A 13 13.35 14.13 -18.22
N LYS A 14 13.49 13.99 -16.89
CA LYS A 14 14.64 13.30 -16.28
C LYS A 14 14.74 11.93 -16.94
N SER A 15 15.95 11.52 -17.30
CA SER A 15 16.23 10.15 -17.69
C SER A 15 15.53 9.20 -16.71
N THR A 16 14.70 8.31 -17.24
CA THR A 16 13.94 7.37 -16.42
C THR A 16 14.94 6.49 -15.67
N GLU A 17 15.04 6.67 -14.36
CA GLU A 17 15.85 5.80 -13.51
C GLU A 17 15.23 4.40 -13.53
N VAL A 18 15.94 3.42 -14.10
CA VAL A 18 15.49 2.03 -14.15
C VAL A 18 15.95 1.31 -12.88
N VAL A 19 14.99 0.81 -12.10
CA VAL A 19 15.28 -0.04 -10.94
C VAL A 19 15.56 -1.47 -11.43
N LYS A 20 16.74 -2.01 -11.09
CA LYS A 20 17.13 -3.38 -11.47
C LYS A 20 16.17 -4.42 -10.91
N PHE A 21 15.94 -5.50 -11.66
CA PHE A 21 15.02 -6.58 -11.29
C PHE A 21 15.24 -7.11 -9.86
N LEU A 22 16.46 -7.50 -9.49
CA LEU A 22 16.75 -8.04 -8.15
C LEU A 22 16.38 -7.04 -7.03
N LYS A 23 16.60 -5.75 -7.27
CA LYS A 23 16.24 -4.70 -6.31
C LYS A 23 14.73 -4.53 -6.18
N VAL A 24 13.97 -4.72 -7.26
CA VAL A 24 12.49 -4.75 -7.20
C VAL A 24 12.05 -5.98 -6.44
N TYR A 25 12.55 -7.16 -6.83
CA TYR A 25 12.21 -8.45 -6.24
C TYR A 25 12.44 -8.46 -4.72
N GLU A 26 13.66 -8.14 -4.25
CA GLU A 26 13.98 -8.09 -2.82
C GLU A 26 13.10 -7.10 -2.06
N ARG A 27 12.84 -5.93 -2.65
CA ARG A 27 11.99 -4.90 -2.04
C ARG A 27 10.52 -5.24 -2.07
N SER A 28 10.04 -6.13 -2.94
CA SER A 28 8.63 -6.53 -3.04
C SER A 28 8.32 -7.84 -2.32
N MET A 29 9.33 -8.62 -1.92
CA MET A 29 9.15 -9.85 -1.13
C MET A 29 8.29 -9.62 0.12
N CYS A 30 7.47 -10.61 0.45
CA CYS A 30 6.63 -10.64 1.66
C CYS A 30 7.45 -10.27 2.91
N GLN A 31 7.04 -9.19 3.58
CA GLN A 31 7.63 -8.71 4.83
C GLN A 31 6.63 -7.80 5.55
N VAL A 32 6.92 -7.45 6.81
CA VAL A 32 6.11 -6.48 7.56
C VAL A 32 6.34 -5.09 6.99
N ARG A 33 5.26 -4.38 6.64
CA ARG A 33 5.29 -3.04 6.05
C ARG A 33 4.26 -2.13 6.71
N GLU A 34 4.53 -0.84 6.66
CA GLU A 34 3.52 0.18 7.00
C GLU A 34 2.46 0.23 5.90
N VAL A 35 1.20 0.00 6.29
CA VAL A 35 0.02 0.02 5.42
C VAL A 35 -1.02 0.91 6.06
N LEU A 36 -1.63 1.80 5.27
CA LEU A 36 -2.79 2.57 5.70
C LEU A 36 -4.03 1.69 5.66
N VAL A 37 -4.65 1.51 6.82
CA VAL A 37 -5.84 0.68 6.99
C VAL A 37 -7.01 1.58 7.37
N ASP A 38 -8.15 1.37 6.69
CA ASP A 38 -9.40 2.08 6.98
C ASP A 38 -10.04 1.53 8.26
N ILE A 39 -10.36 2.42 9.20
CA ILE A 39 -10.86 2.01 10.52
C ILE A 39 -12.24 1.35 10.40
N PHE A 40 -13.09 1.84 9.50
CA PHE A 40 -14.43 1.28 9.28
C PHE A 40 -14.41 -0.14 8.71
N GLN A 41 -13.40 -0.49 7.89
CA GLN A 41 -13.26 -1.85 7.38
C GLN A 41 -12.83 -2.84 8.48
N GLU A 42 -12.03 -2.38 9.44
CA GLU A 42 -11.54 -3.21 10.55
C GLU A 42 -12.60 -3.35 11.67
N TYR A 43 -13.40 -2.30 11.90
CA TYR A 43 -14.46 -2.28 12.89
C TYR A 43 -15.80 -1.84 12.26
N PRO A 44 -16.44 -2.69 11.44
CA PRO A 44 -17.67 -2.33 10.75
C PRO A 44 -18.85 -2.08 11.71
N ASP A 45 -18.79 -2.63 12.92
CA ASP A 45 -19.84 -2.48 13.94
C ASP A 45 -19.75 -1.17 14.73
N GLU A 46 -18.63 -0.43 14.64
CA GLU A 46 -18.42 0.88 15.26
C GLU A 46 -19.15 1.99 14.47
N VAL A 47 -20.48 1.94 14.47
CA VAL A 47 -21.33 2.90 13.73
C VAL A 47 -21.61 4.19 14.51
N GLU A 48 -21.27 4.24 15.80
CA GLU A 48 -21.54 5.38 16.68
C GLU A 48 -20.45 6.47 16.61
N HIS A 49 -19.29 6.15 16.02
CA HIS A 49 -18.12 7.02 16.02
C HIS A 49 -17.73 7.49 14.61
N ILE A 50 -17.27 8.73 14.51
CA ILE A 50 -16.62 9.27 13.31
C ILE A 50 -15.12 9.35 13.59
N PHE A 51 -14.33 8.52 12.91
CA PHE A 51 -12.88 8.50 13.07
C PHE A 51 -12.20 9.59 12.24
N LYS A 52 -11.39 10.43 12.91
CA LYS A 52 -10.53 11.44 12.29
C LYS A 52 -9.11 11.32 12.87
N PRO A 53 -8.13 10.83 12.09
CA PRO A 53 -8.21 10.39 10.69
C PRO A 53 -9.06 9.13 10.51
N SER A 54 -9.57 8.88 9.29
CA SER A 54 -10.38 7.69 8.97
C SER A 54 -9.53 6.44 8.71
N CYS A 55 -8.24 6.63 8.40
CA CYS A 55 -7.26 5.56 8.24
C CYS A 55 -6.04 5.81 9.13
N ILE A 56 -5.37 4.73 9.53
CA ILE A 56 -4.16 4.78 10.36
C ILE A 56 -3.05 3.89 9.79
N PRO A 57 -1.77 4.26 10.00
CA PRO A 57 -0.65 3.41 9.62
C PRO A 57 -0.56 2.23 10.59
N LEU A 58 -0.52 1.01 10.05
CA LEU A 58 -0.30 -0.22 10.80
C LEU A 58 0.80 -1.05 10.14
N MET A 59 1.48 -1.85 10.94
CA MET A 59 2.44 -2.84 10.44
C MET A 59 1.69 -4.11 10.06
N ARG A 60 1.64 -4.43 8.76
CA ARG A 60 0.92 -5.60 8.21
C ARG A 60 1.86 -6.40 7.30
N CYS A 61 1.63 -7.71 7.19
CA CYS A 61 2.29 -8.55 6.19
C CYS A 61 1.85 -8.09 4.79
N ALA A 62 2.81 -7.73 3.94
CA ALA A 62 2.53 -7.31 2.57
C ALA A 62 3.73 -7.57 1.65
N GLY A 63 3.43 -7.89 0.39
CA GLY A 63 4.41 -8.19 -0.64
C GLY A 63 3.99 -9.37 -1.50
N CYS A 64 4.88 -9.81 -2.37
CA CYS A 64 4.72 -11.02 -3.18
C CYS A 64 5.50 -12.20 -2.58
N CYS A 65 5.01 -13.40 -2.82
CA CYS A 65 5.75 -14.63 -2.62
C CYS A 65 6.48 -15.02 -3.92
N HIS A 66 7.45 -15.92 -3.83
CA HIS A 66 8.17 -16.43 -5.00
C HIS A 66 7.29 -17.33 -5.89
N ASP A 67 6.31 -17.98 -5.28
CA ASP A 67 5.39 -18.93 -5.90
C ASP A 67 3.94 -18.51 -5.59
N GLU A 68 3.04 -18.63 -6.57
CA GLU A 68 1.62 -18.29 -6.44
C GLU A 68 0.85 -19.26 -5.53
N SER A 69 1.42 -20.44 -5.25
CA SER A 69 0.88 -21.38 -4.27
C SER A 69 1.11 -20.96 -2.82
N LEU A 70 1.86 -19.87 -2.58
CA LEU A 70 2.20 -19.38 -1.25
C LEU A 70 1.43 -18.09 -0.95
N GLU A 71 1.00 -17.94 0.31
CA GLU A 71 0.33 -16.74 0.81
C GLU A 71 1.26 -15.96 1.74
N CYS A 72 1.19 -14.62 1.69
CA CYS A 72 1.95 -13.75 2.59
C CYS A 72 1.16 -13.55 3.89
N VAL A 73 1.30 -14.52 4.79
CA VAL A 73 0.64 -14.56 6.11
C VAL A 73 1.62 -14.27 7.25
#